data_AF-A0A3B9ZE83-F1
#
_entry.id   AF-A0A3B9ZE83-F1
#
_cell.length_a   1.000
_cell.length_b   1.000
_cell.length_c   1.000
_cell.angle_alpha   90.00
_cell.angle_beta   90.00
_cell.angle_gamma   90.00
#
_symmetry.space_group_name_H-M   'P 1'
#
loop_
_entity.id
_entity.type
_entity.pdbx_description
1 polymer ?
#
loop_
_entity_poly.entity_id
_entity_poly.type
_entity_poly.pdbx_seq_one_letter_code
_entity_poly.pdbx_strand_id
1 'polypeptide(L)'
;IAIGQVTPGPFFTSATFIGYILGGVKGAILATVGIFLPSFIIVAAANPFIPRLRASPWAGGLLDGVTAASLGLMAAVTWQLARASLVDPLTIVVAIASLILLARFRLNSTWLIAGGVLVGLLRLWLQ
;
A
#
# COMPACT_ATOMS: atom_id res chain seq x y z
N ILE A 1 13.40 -8.59 -3.65
CA ILE A 1 11.95 -8.80 -3.42
C ILE A 1 11.58 -8.52 -1.96
N ALA A 2 12.19 -9.19 -0.96
CA ALA A 2 11.88 -9.00 0.47
C ALA A 2 12.05 -7.55 0.98
N ILE A 3 13.12 -6.84 0.61
CA ILE A 3 13.33 -5.43 1.02
C ILE A 3 12.34 -4.47 0.33
N GLY A 4 11.94 -4.77 -0.91
CA GLY A 4 10.99 -3.93 -1.66
C GLY A 4 9.55 -3.99 -1.15
N GLN A 5 9.22 -4.98 -0.32
CA GLN A 5 7.90 -5.12 0.34
C GLN A 5 7.75 -4.21 1.57
N VAL A 6 8.84 -3.59 2.04
CA VAL A 6 8.85 -2.76 3.26
C VAL A 6 8.60 -1.28 2.94
N THR A 7 8.81 -0.85 1.69
CA THR A 7 8.56 0.51 1.20
C THR A 7 7.22 0.63 0.48
N PRO A 8 6.63 1.84 0.38
CA PRO A 8 5.33 2.03 -0.27
C PRO A 8 5.34 1.50 -1.70
N GLY A 9 4.57 0.44 -1.95
CA GLY A 9 4.44 -0.20 -3.25
C GLY A 9 5.63 -1.12 -3.62
N PRO A 10 5.47 -2.46 -3.58
CA PRO A 10 6.53 -3.39 -4.00
C PRO A 10 6.95 -3.19 -5.46
N PHE A 11 6.04 -2.69 -6.30
CA PHE A 11 6.29 -2.42 -7.72
C PHE A 11 7.28 -1.26 -7.94
N PHE A 12 7.14 -0.13 -7.23
CA PHE A 12 7.98 1.05 -7.46
C PHE A 12 9.42 0.83 -6.98
N THR A 13 9.57 0.20 -5.81
CA THR A 13 10.89 -0.14 -5.28
C THR A 13 11.57 -1.19 -6.15
N SER A 14 10.82 -2.20 -6.65
CA SER A 14 11.37 -3.22 -7.54
C SER A 14 11.84 -2.63 -8.86
N ALA A 15 11.09 -1.71 -9.46
CA ALA A 15 11.50 -1.08 -10.71
C ALA A 15 12.73 -0.16 -10.55
N THR A 16 12.82 0.58 -9.44
CA THR A 16 14.01 1.38 -9.11
C THR A 16 15.24 0.46 -8.93
N PHE A 17 15.06 -0.68 -8.26
CA PHE A 17 16.12 -1.68 -8.08
C PHE A 17 16.53 -2.36 -9.39
N ILE A 18 15.56 -2.69 -10.26
CA ILE A 18 15.85 -3.20 -11.60
C ILE A 18 16.63 -2.15 -12.41
N GLY A 19 16.23 -0.88 -12.35
CA GLY A 19 16.98 0.22 -12.94
C GLY A 19 18.41 0.33 -12.40
N TYR A 20 18.59 0.10 -11.10
CA TYR A 20 19.91 0.04 -10.48
C TYR A 20 20.77 -1.11 -11.03
N ILE A 21 20.20 -2.31 -11.17
CA ILE A 21 20.93 -3.47 -11.73
C ILE A 21 21.34 -3.21 -13.17
N LEU A 22 20.48 -2.59 -13.99
CA LEU A 22 20.72 -2.39 -15.42
C LEU A 22 21.66 -1.22 -15.73
N GLY A 23 21.66 -0.16 -14.91
CA GLY A 23 22.38 1.09 -15.22
C GLY A 23 23.00 1.79 -14.01
N GLY A 24 23.20 1.07 -12.90
CA GLY A 24 23.70 1.63 -11.64
C GLY A 24 22.81 2.76 -11.13
N VAL A 25 23.40 3.72 -10.42
CA VAL A 25 22.68 4.86 -9.83
C VAL A 25 21.90 5.65 -10.89
N LYS A 26 22.45 5.83 -12.09
CA LYS A 26 21.78 6.55 -13.19
C LYS A 26 20.53 5.81 -13.68
N GLY A 27 20.64 4.49 -13.83
CA GLY A 27 19.51 3.64 -14.21
C GLY A 27 18.42 3.62 -13.13
N ALA A 28 18.79 3.64 -11.85
CA ALA A 28 17.85 3.75 -10.74
C ALA A 28 17.05 5.06 -10.81
N ILE A 29 17.75 6.20 -10.95
CA ILE A 29 17.13 7.52 -11.07
C ILE A 29 16.18 7.56 -12.28
N LEU A 30 16.62 7.07 -13.44
CA LEU A 30 15.80 7.07 -14.65
C LEU A 30 14.55 6.20 -14.48
N ALA A 31 14.66 5.03 -13.86
CA ALA A 31 13.52 4.15 -13.57
C ALA A 31 12.53 4.80 -12.58
N THR A 32 13.03 5.45 -11.53
CA THR A 32 12.18 6.19 -10.58
C THR A 32 11.46 7.34 -11.28
N VAL A 33 12.17 8.16 -12.06
CA VAL A 33 11.57 9.27 -12.81
C VAL A 33 10.54 8.73 -13.81
N GLY A 34 10.87 7.68 -14.56
CA GLY A 34 9.97 7.08 -15.55
C GLY A 34 8.64 6.58 -14.96
N ILE A 35 8.65 6.13 -13.70
CA ILE A 35 7.44 5.68 -13.00
C ILE A 35 6.59 6.85 -12.51
N PHE A 36 7.20 7.87 -11.92
CA PHE A 36 6.46 8.95 -11.27
C PHE A 36 6.09 10.10 -12.21
N LEU A 37 6.92 10.36 -13.23
CA LEU A 37 6.75 11.50 -14.14
C LEU A 37 5.39 11.47 -14.88
N PRO A 38 4.91 10.34 -15.44
CA PRO A 38 3.60 10.30 -16.10
C PRO A 38 2.46 10.67 -15.14
N SER A 39 2.48 10.17 -13.91
CA SER A 39 1.47 10.48 -12.90
C SER A 39 1.48 11.97 -12.55
N PHE A 40 2.65 12.58 -12.38
CA PHE A 40 2.75 14.02 -12.12
C PHE A 40 2.21 14.86 -13.28
N ILE A 41 2.52 14.48 -14.53
CA ILE A 41 2.00 15.16 -15.72
C ILE A 41 0.47 15.09 -15.77
N ILE A 42 -0.11 13.91 -15.55
CA ILE A 42 -1.57 13.72 -15.57
C ILE A 42 -2.23 14.55 -14.47
N VAL A 43 -1.69 14.54 -13.25
CA VAL A 43 -2.25 15.31 -12.12
C VAL A 43 -2.15 16.81 -12.39
N ALA A 44 -1.00 17.29 -12.87
CA ALA A 44 -0.81 18.71 -13.20
C ALA A 44 -1.76 19.14 -14.33
N ALA A 45 -1.95 18.31 -15.35
CA ALA A 45 -2.86 18.56 -16.45
C ALA A 45 -4.33 18.54 -16.01
N ALA A 46 -4.71 17.65 -15.08
CA ALA A 46 -6.07 17.54 -14.57
C ALA A 46 -6.44 18.65 -13.57
N ASN A 47 -5.47 19.15 -12.81
CA ASN A 47 -5.68 20.14 -11.74
C ASN A 47 -6.55 21.35 -12.14
N PRO A 48 -6.37 22.03 -13.29
CA PRO A 48 -7.23 23.17 -13.66
C PRO A 48 -8.67 22.76 -14.03
N PHE A 49 -8.92 21.51 -14.42
CA PHE A 49 -10.24 21.04 -14.82
C PHE A 49 -11.07 20.52 -13.64
N ILE A 50 -10.44 19.98 -12.59
CA ILE A 50 -11.14 19.41 -11.44
C ILE A 50 -12.07 20.42 -10.74
N PRO A 51 -11.67 21.68 -10.46
CA PRO A 51 -12.57 22.66 -9.85
C PRO A 51 -13.80 22.97 -10.71
N ARG A 52 -13.63 23.02 -12.04
CA ARG A 52 -14.73 23.24 -12.98
C ARG A 52 -15.69 22.06 -13.03
N LEU A 53 -15.16 20.84 -12.94
CA LEU A 53 -15.97 19.61 -12.85
C LEU A 53 -16.74 19.54 -11.53
N ARG A 54 -16.11 19.90 -10.40
CA ARG A 54 -16.77 19.93 -9.09
C ARG A 54 -17.88 20.98 -8.97
N ALA A 55 -17.84 22.04 -9.78
CA ALA A 55 -18.89 23.05 -9.78
C ALA A 55 -20.23 22.54 -10.36
N SER A 56 -20.20 21.47 -11.16
CA SER A 56 -21.42 20.83 -11.67
C SER A 56 -21.93 19.78 -10.67
N PRO A 57 -23.23 19.79 -10.29
CA PRO A 57 -23.81 18.79 -9.38
C PRO A 57 -23.61 17.35 -9.85
N TRP A 58 -23.64 17.12 -11.16
CA TRP A 58 -23.51 15.79 -11.74
C TRP A 58 -22.07 15.28 -11.72
N ALA A 59 -21.11 16.12 -12.14
CA ALA A 59 -19.69 15.76 -12.15
C ALA A 59 -19.08 15.76 -10.73
N GLY A 60 -19.55 16.61 -9.82
CA GLY A 60 -19.23 16.53 -8.39
C GLY A 60 -19.64 15.19 -7.78
N GLY A 61 -20.89 14.78 -8.00
CA GLY A 61 -21.39 13.48 -7.53
C GLY A 61 -20.62 12.28 -8.12
N LEU A 62 -20.18 12.37 -9.38
CA LEU A 62 -19.33 11.34 -9.99
C LEU A 62 -17.95 11.24 -9.31
N LEU A 63 -17.32 12.37 -8.99
CA LEU A 63 -16.03 12.40 -8.29
C LEU A 63 -16.15 11.82 -6.86
N ASP A 64 -17.25 12.08 -6.18
CA ASP A 64 -17.55 11.46 -4.88
C ASP A 64 -17.77 9.95 -5.03
N GLY A 65 -18.47 9.53 -6.09
CA GLY A 65 -18.63 8.13 -6.47
C GLY A 65 -17.29 7.42 -6.71
N VAL A 66 -16.35 8.06 -7.39
CA VAL A 66 -14.98 7.53 -7.59
C VAL A 66 -14.25 7.37 -6.25
N THR A 67 -14.41 8.34 -5.34
CA THR A 67 -13.82 8.27 -3.99
C THR A 67 -14.40 7.11 -3.19
N ALA A 68 -15.73 6.94 -3.23
CA ALA A 68 -16.42 5.81 -2.59
C ALA A 68 -16.02 4.46 -3.22
N ALA A 69 -15.89 4.39 -4.54
CA ALA A 69 -15.45 3.20 -5.25
C ALA A 69 -14.00 2.83 -4.87
N SER A 70 -13.12 3.81 -4.70
CA SER A 70 -11.75 3.59 -4.20
C SER A 70 -11.75 2.99 -2.80
N LEU A 71 -12.58 3.50 -1.89
CA LEU A 71 -12.77 2.91 -0.55
C LEU A 71 -13.29 1.48 -0.62
N GLY A 72 -14.27 1.21 -1.49
CA GLY A 72 -14.79 -0.14 -1.73
C GLY A 72 -13.72 -1.10 -2.25
N LEU A 73 -12.89 -0.65 -3.21
CA LEU A 73 -11.77 -1.42 -3.74
C LEU A 73 -10.73 -1.72 -2.66
N MET A 74 -10.36 -0.74 -1.84
CA MET A 74 -9.44 -0.93 -0.71
C MET A 74 -9.98 -1.96 0.28
N ALA A 75 -11.28 -1.90 0.61
CA ALA A 75 -11.93 -2.89 1.47
C ALA A 75 -11.93 -4.30 0.83
N ALA A 76 -12.22 -4.41 -0.47
CA ALA A 76 -12.23 -5.68 -1.19
C ALA A 76 -10.84 -6.34 -1.24
N VAL A 77 -9.79 -5.56 -1.52
CA VAL A 77 -8.40 -6.04 -1.50
C VAL A 77 -8.00 -6.46 -0.09
N THR A 78 -8.36 -5.67 0.93
CA THR A 78 -8.12 -6.01 2.34
C THR A 78 -8.78 -7.34 2.71
N TRP A 79 -10.03 -7.56 2.26
CA TRP A 79 -10.76 -8.80 2.51
C TRP A 79 -10.12 -10.01 1.83
N GLN A 80 -9.69 -9.86 0.57
CA GLN A 80 -8.98 -10.93 -0.15
C GLN A 80 -7.67 -11.30 0.56
N LEU A 81 -6.90 -10.30 0.97
CA LEU A 81 -5.64 -10.52 1.68
C LEU A 81 -5.85 -11.15 3.05
N ALA A 82 -6.91 -10.74 3.77
CA ALA A 82 -7.30 -11.35 5.04
C ALA A 82 -7.61 -12.84 4.87
N ARG A 83 -8.40 -13.23 3.86
CA ARG A 83 -8.68 -14.66 3.59
C ARG A 83 -7.43 -15.46 3.26
N ALA A 84 -6.49 -14.87 2.53
CA ALA A 84 -5.23 -15.55 2.20
C ALA A 84 -4.27 -15.65 3.41
N SER A 85 -4.35 -14.72 4.37
CA SER A 85 -3.42 -14.65 5.50
C SER A 85 -3.94 -15.32 6.78
N LEU A 86 -5.27 -15.40 6.96
CA LEU A 86 -5.93 -15.94 8.15
C LEU A 86 -6.26 -17.43 7.96
N VAL A 87 -5.24 -18.27 8.08
CA VAL A 87 -5.35 -19.72 7.91
C VAL A 87 -5.49 -20.48 9.23
N ASP A 88 -4.98 -19.95 10.34
CA ASP A 88 -4.95 -20.62 11.65
C ASP A 88 -5.64 -19.80 12.75
N PRO A 89 -6.15 -20.44 13.82
CA PRO A 89 -6.65 -19.74 15.01
C PRO A 89 -5.63 -18.75 15.60
N LEU A 90 -4.34 -19.10 15.58
CA LEU A 90 -3.26 -18.22 16.03
C LEU A 90 -3.16 -16.96 15.16
N THR A 91 -3.24 -17.09 13.83
CA THR A 91 -3.17 -15.94 12.91
C THR A 91 -4.34 -14.99 13.10
N ILE A 92 -5.53 -15.52 13.42
CA ILE A 92 -6.73 -14.73 13.74
C ILE A 92 -6.52 -13.95 15.05
N VAL A 93 -6.01 -14.60 16.10
CA VAL A 93 -5.72 -13.93 17.37
C VAL A 93 -4.68 -12.82 17.20
N VAL A 94 -3.60 -13.10 16.47
CA VAL A 94 -2.55 -12.11 16.18
C VAL A 94 -3.12 -10.94 15.37
N ALA A 95 -3.97 -11.20 14.38
CA ALA A 95 -4.61 -10.15 13.59
C ALA A 95 -5.55 -9.27 14.42
N ILE A 96 -6.39 -9.86 15.28
CA ILE A 96 -7.30 -9.11 16.17
C ILE A 96 -6.49 -8.30 17.19
N ALA A 97 -5.48 -8.90 17.83
CA ALA A 97 -4.62 -8.20 18.78
C ALA A 97 -3.89 -7.02 18.12
N SER A 98 -3.35 -7.24 16.92
CA SER A 98 -2.69 -6.21 16.11
C SER A 98 -3.64 -5.06 15.74
N LEU A 99 -4.88 -5.38 15.36
CA LEU A 99 -5.91 -4.39 15.04
C LEU A 99 -6.28 -3.54 16.27
N ILE A 100 -6.45 -4.15 17.43
CA ILE A 100 -6.75 -3.45 18.69
C ILE A 100 -5.58 -2.55 19.11
N LEU A 101 -4.35 -3.07 19.06
CA LEU A 101 -3.14 -2.32 19.38
C LEU A 101 -2.99 -1.10 18.47
N LEU A 102 -3.21 -1.26 17.16
CA LEU A 102 -3.12 -0.17 16.20
C LEU A 102 -4.22 0.88 16.44
N ALA A 103 -5.46 0.44 16.64
CA ALA A 103 -6.60 1.34 16.84
C ALA A 103 -6.52 2.15 18.14
N ARG A 104 -6.00 1.54 19.22
CA ARG A 104 -5.99 2.15 20.56
C ARG A 104 -4.70 2.88 20.90
N PHE A 105 -3.55 2.39 20.44
CA PHE A 105 -2.24 2.93 20.84
C PHE A 105 -1.51 3.66 19.70
N ARG A 106 -2.09 3.70 18.47
CA ARG A 106 -1.46 4.29 17.27
C ARG A 106 0.02 3.94 17.14
N LEU A 107 0.35 2.69 17.48
CA LEU A 107 1.73 2.20 17.45
C LEU A 107 2.23 2.26 16.02
N ASN A 108 3.50 2.66 15.86
CA ASN A 108 4.14 2.66 14.57
C ASN A 108 4.12 1.22 14.00
N SER A 109 3.64 1.06 12.77
CA SER A 109 3.49 -0.23 12.09
C SER A 109 4.77 -1.07 12.11
N THR A 110 5.95 -0.43 12.18
CA THR A 110 7.23 -1.12 12.33
C THR A 110 7.29 -2.02 13.58
N TRP A 111 6.79 -1.55 14.73
CA TRP A 111 6.77 -2.34 15.97
C TRP A 111 5.76 -3.48 15.91
N LEU A 112 4.63 -3.26 15.24
CA LEU A 112 3.61 -4.29 15.02
C LEU A 112 4.16 -5.45 14.18
N ILE A 113 4.90 -5.12 13.11
CA ILE A 113 5.55 -6.10 12.23
C ILE A 113 6.63 -6.88 13.00
N ALA A 114 7.48 -6.19 13.77
CA ALA A 114 8.51 -6.84 14.58
C ALA A 114 7.91 -7.84 15.59
N GLY A 115 6.82 -7.47 16.27
CA GLY A 115 6.09 -8.37 17.18
C GLY A 115 5.49 -9.58 16.47
N GLY A 116 4.89 -9.39 15.30
CA GLY A 116 4.36 -10.48 14.47
C GLY A 116 5.44 -11.48 14.03
N VAL A 117 6.61 -10.98 13.63
CA VAL A 117 7.77 -11.82 13.27
C VAL A 117 8.25 -12.65 14.47
N LEU A 118 8.35 -12.07 15.66
CA LEU A 118 8.75 -12.79 16.87
C LEU A 118 7.79 -13.94 17.21
N VAL A 119 6.47 -13.67 17.15
CA VAL A 119 5.44 -14.69 17.39
C VAL A 119 5.49 -15.79 16.33
N GLY A 120 5.72 -15.43 15.06
CA GLY A 120 5.89 -16.38 13.96
C GLY A 120 7.11 -17.28 14.13
N LEU A 121 8.26 -16.71 14.53
CA LEU A 121 9.49 -17.46 14.78
C LEU A 121 9.34 -18.41 15.98
N LEU A 122 8.70 -17.97 17.07
CA LEU A 122 8.42 -18.82 18.23
C LEU A 122 7.58 -20.05 17.84
N ARG A 123 6.57 -19.89 16.97
CA ARG A 123 5.77 -21.01 16.47
C ARG A 123 6.60 -21.99 15.64
N LEU A 124 7.50 -21.47 14.79
CA LEU A 124 8.33 -22.28 13.90
C LEU A 124 9.42 -23.06 14.67
N TRP A 125 9.82 -22.57 15.85
CA TRP A 125 10.73 -23.26 16.78
C TRP A 125 10.04 -24.30 17.68
N LEU A 126 8.71 -24.24 17.84
CA LEU A 126 7.91 -25.16 18.66
C LEU A 126 7.34 -26.35 17.85
N GLN A 127 7.50 -26.34 16.52
CA GLN A 127 7.18 -27.44 15.61
C GLN A 127 8.45 -28.19 15.22
#